data_AF-A0A355RIJ9-F1
#
_entry.id   AF-A0A355RIJ9-F1
#
_cell.length_a   1.000
_cell.length_b   1.000
_cell.length_c   1.000
_cell.angle_alpha   90.00
_cell.angle_beta   90.00
_cell.angle_gamma   90.00
#
_symmetry.space_group_name_H-M   'P 1'
#
loop_
_entity.id
_entity.type
_entity.pdbx_description
1 polymer ?
#
loop_
_entity_poly.entity_id
_entity_poly.type
_entity_poly.pdbx_seq_one_letter_code
_entity_poly.pdbx_strand_id
1 'polypeptide(L)'
;MQQKTIKRGNWFEIYDGPCFTLARRLPARFDISREVVMPLMSAPRLAHQIRQDIWRKLQSIRGFLPVVEITHRGAHLHIRAGGELTCPAPFERSGERIFDVLSNRDNQQRWAGFAAARHPRGHKQKALSSC
;
A
#
# COMPACT_ATOMS: atom_id res chain seq x y z
N MET A 1 -14.80 -2.78 -15.65
CA MET A 1 -14.28 -3.39 -14.42
C MET A 1 -15.12 -2.84 -13.28
N GLN A 2 -15.70 -3.69 -12.43
CA GLN A 2 -16.47 -3.21 -11.28
C GLN A 2 -15.53 -3.10 -10.08
N GLN A 3 -15.44 -1.90 -9.51
CA GLN A 3 -14.73 -1.66 -8.25
C GLN A 3 -15.47 -2.38 -7.12
N LYS A 4 -14.75 -3.19 -6.34
CA LYS A 4 -15.30 -3.88 -5.17
C LYS A 4 -14.69 -3.32 -3.90
N THR A 5 -15.53 -2.83 -2.99
CA THR A 5 -15.11 -2.33 -1.67
C THR A 5 -15.61 -3.26 -0.57
N ILE A 6 -14.70 -3.73 0.28
CA ILE A 6 -15.00 -4.59 1.44
C ILE A 6 -14.60 -3.85 2.71
N LYS A 7 -15.51 -3.73 3.68
CA LYS A 7 -15.19 -3.21 5.01
C LYS A 7 -14.79 -4.36 5.95
N ARG A 8 -13.63 -4.26 6.59
CA ARG A 8 -13.14 -5.20 7.62
C ARG A 8 -12.78 -4.42 8.88
N GLY A 9 -13.65 -4.48 9.88
CA GLY A 9 -13.55 -3.60 11.05
C GLY A 9 -13.58 -2.13 10.63
N ASN A 10 -12.52 -1.39 10.98
CA ASN A 10 -12.37 0.03 10.64
C ASN A 10 -11.54 0.29 9.37
N TRP A 11 -11.34 -0.73 8.54
CA TRP A 11 -10.57 -0.63 7.30
C TRP A 11 -11.40 -0.99 6.08
N PHE A 12 -11.05 -0.39 4.96
CA PHE A 12 -11.62 -0.66 3.65
C PHE A 12 -10.55 -1.30 2.76
N GLU A 13 -10.91 -2.44 2.17
CA GLU A 13 -10.17 -3.09 1.10
C GLU A 13 -10.89 -2.79 -0.21
N ILE A 14 -10.22 -2.07 -1.10
CA ILE A 14 -10.74 -1.68 -2.40
C ILE A 14 -10.00 -2.51 -3.45
N TYR A 15 -10.75 -3.22 -4.27
CA TYR A 15 -10.25 -3.97 -5.41
C TYR A 15 -10.73 -3.26 -6.67
N ASP A 16 -9.80 -2.67 -7.41
CA ASP A 16 -10.06 -1.99 -8.67
C ASP A 16 -9.09 -2.49 -9.74
N GLY A 17 -9.49 -3.59 -10.38
CA GLY A 17 -8.68 -4.26 -11.39
C GLY A 17 -7.31 -4.69 -10.89
N PRO A 18 -6.19 -4.19 -11.46
CA PRO A 18 -4.84 -4.52 -10.99
C PRO A 18 -4.46 -3.81 -9.69
N CYS A 19 -5.31 -2.88 -9.20
CA CYS A 19 -5.07 -2.07 -8.03
C CYS A 19 -5.79 -2.63 -6.80
N PHE A 20 -5.05 -2.71 -5.70
CA PHE A 20 -5.56 -3.01 -4.37
C PHE A 20 -5.24 -1.85 -3.43
N THR A 21 -6.26 -1.27 -2.79
CA THR A 21 -6.07 -0.17 -1.83
C THR A 21 -6.62 -0.56 -0.47
N LEU A 22 -5.78 -0.41 0.56
CA LEU A 22 -6.13 -0.57 1.96
C LEU A 22 -6.12 0.80 2.63
N ALA A 23 -7.29 1.26 3.08
CA ALA A 23 -7.45 2.60 3.66
C ALA A 23 -8.31 2.56 4.93
N ARG A 24 -8.05 3.47 5.87
CA ARG A 24 -8.90 3.63 7.06
C ARG A 24 -10.15 4.47 6.79
N ARG A 25 -10.07 5.39 5.83
CA ARG A 25 -11.13 6.32 5.45
C ARG A 25 -11.27 6.37 3.94
N LEU A 26 -12.50 6.59 3.48
CA LEU A 26 -12.82 6.85 2.08
C LEU A 26 -13.27 8.31 1.90
N PRO A 27 -12.95 8.96 0.76
CA PRO A 27 -12.06 8.48 -0.29
C PRO A 27 -10.61 8.34 0.22
N ALA A 28 -9.87 7.37 -0.30
CA ALA A 28 -8.47 7.20 0.04
C ALA A 28 -7.66 8.40 -0.46
N ARG A 29 -6.92 9.07 0.43
CA ARG A 29 -6.11 10.25 0.12
C ARG A 29 -4.66 10.04 0.52
N PHE A 30 -3.77 10.63 -0.27
CA PHE A 30 -2.33 10.58 -0.07
C PHE A 30 -1.79 12.01 -0.07
N ASP A 31 -1.88 12.67 1.08
CA ASP A 31 -1.22 13.96 1.26
C ASP A 31 0.29 13.77 1.28
N ILE A 32 0.73 12.68 1.91
CA ILE A 32 2.11 12.23 1.89
C ILE A 32 2.20 10.77 1.47
N SER A 33 3.17 10.45 0.61
CA SER A 33 3.43 9.07 0.19
C SER A 33 4.87 8.85 -0.27
N ARG A 34 5.29 7.59 -0.20
CA ARG A 34 6.50 7.08 -0.84
C ARG A 34 6.18 5.79 -1.57
N GLU A 35 7.04 5.45 -2.52
CA GLU A 35 6.84 4.31 -3.40
C GLU A 35 8.00 3.32 -3.30
N VAL A 36 7.69 2.04 -3.50
CA VAL A 36 8.68 0.96 -3.62
C VAL A 36 8.17 -0.10 -4.58
N VAL A 37 9.11 -0.77 -5.26
CA VAL A 37 8.81 -1.89 -6.15
C VAL A 37 9.20 -3.20 -5.45
N MET A 38 8.31 -4.19 -5.50
CA MET A 38 8.54 -5.50 -4.90
C MET A 38 8.22 -6.62 -5.92
N PRO A 39 8.78 -7.83 -5.74
CA PRO A 39 8.39 -8.99 -6.53
C PRO A 39 6.89 -9.32 -6.41
N LEU A 40 6.35 -10.12 -7.34
CA LEU A 40 4.96 -10.57 -7.25
C LEU A 40 4.72 -11.39 -5.97
N MET A 41 3.71 -10.97 -5.21
CA MET A 41 3.24 -11.62 -3.99
C MET A 41 1.78 -11.23 -3.72
N SER A 42 1.20 -11.72 -2.63
CA SER A 42 -0.19 -11.39 -2.29
C SER A 42 -0.34 -9.91 -1.87
N ALA A 43 -0.96 -9.09 -2.74
CA ALA A 43 -1.17 -7.67 -2.49
C ALA A 43 -1.94 -7.40 -1.18
N PRO A 44 -3.06 -8.08 -0.84
CA PRO A 44 -3.73 -7.86 0.44
C PRO A 44 -2.83 -8.13 1.64
N ARG A 45 -2.08 -9.24 1.63
CA ARG A 45 -1.18 -9.59 2.74
C ARG A 45 -0.05 -8.58 2.90
N LEU A 46 0.55 -8.16 1.77
CA LEU A 46 1.61 -7.17 1.75
C LEU A 46 1.13 -5.82 2.28
N ALA A 47 -0.02 -5.34 1.81
CA ALA A 47 -0.60 -4.07 2.25
C ALA A 47 -0.87 -4.07 3.75
N HIS A 48 -1.39 -5.16 4.32
CA HIS A 48 -1.61 -5.29 5.75
C HIS A 48 -0.32 -5.22 6.56
N GLN A 49 0.77 -5.84 6.10
CA GLN A 49 2.08 -5.75 6.75
C GLN A 49 2.65 -4.32 6.70
N ILE A 50 2.67 -3.72 5.51
CA ILE A 50 3.18 -2.35 5.30
C ILE A 50 2.41 -1.36 6.17
N ARG A 51 1.08 -1.45 6.17
CA ARG A 51 0.21 -0.63 7.01
C ARG A 51 0.56 -0.76 8.49
N GLN A 52 0.80 -1.98 8.99
CA GLN A 52 1.18 -2.18 10.40
C GLN A 52 2.48 -1.45 10.74
N ASP A 53 3.49 -1.55 9.88
CA ASP A 53 4.80 -0.96 10.15
C ASP A 53 4.81 0.57 9.99
N ILE A 54 4.12 1.08 8.96
CA ILE A 54 3.88 2.51 8.81
C ILE A 54 3.14 3.06 10.03
N TRP A 55 2.07 2.40 10.49
CA TRP A 55 1.36 2.83 11.68
C TRP A 55 2.27 2.83 12.90
N ARG A 56 3.04 1.78 13.16
CA ARG A 56 3.99 1.72 14.28
C ARG A 56 4.98 2.89 14.26
N LYS A 57 5.48 3.27 13.08
CA LYS A 57 6.46 4.35 12.91
C LYS A 57 5.84 5.76 12.97
N LEU A 58 4.60 5.92 12.46
CA LEU A 58 3.94 7.22 12.30
C LEU A 58 2.82 7.49 13.31
N GLN A 59 2.45 6.57 14.20
CA GLN A 59 1.35 6.74 15.17
C GLN A 59 1.46 7.98 16.08
N SER A 60 2.67 8.51 16.28
CA SER A 60 2.90 9.78 17.01
C SER A 60 2.40 11.02 16.27
N ILE A 61 2.15 10.93 14.96
CA ILE A 61 1.66 12.04 14.14
C ILE A 61 0.14 12.13 14.31
N ARG A 62 -0.31 13.18 14.99
CA ARG A 62 -1.74 13.46 15.18
C ARG A 62 -2.42 13.63 13.83
N GLY A 63 -3.57 12.98 13.65
CA GLY A 63 -4.37 13.12 12.44
C GLY A 63 -3.88 12.31 11.23
N PHE A 64 -2.85 11.47 11.39
CA PHE A 64 -2.40 10.61 10.30
C PHE A 64 -3.37 9.45 10.03
N LEU A 65 -3.81 9.32 8.78
CA LEU A 65 -4.69 8.27 8.29
C LEU A 65 -3.96 7.43 7.24
N PRO A 66 -3.38 6.28 7.59
CA PRO A 66 -2.60 5.46 6.67
C PRO A 66 -3.44 4.89 5.51
N VAL A 67 -2.83 4.91 4.33
CA VAL A 67 -3.32 4.32 3.09
C VAL A 67 -2.17 3.56 2.43
N VAL A 68 -2.44 2.36 1.95
CA VAL A 68 -1.51 1.57 1.14
C VAL A 68 -2.21 1.16 -0.15
N GLU A 69 -1.62 1.49 -1.28
CA GLU A 69 -2.06 1.11 -2.60
C GLU A 69 -1.00 0.21 -3.24
N ILE A 70 -1.44 -0.87 -3.88
CA ILE A 70 -0.59 -1.84 -4.56
C ILE A 70 -1.16 -2.08 -5.94
N THR A 71 -0.36 -1.79 -6.96
CA THR A 71 -0.72 -2.03 -8.37
C THR A 71 0.15 -3.13 -8.94
N HIS A 72 -0.48 -4.17 -9.51
CA HIS A 72 0.21 -5.18 -10.31
C HIS A 72 0.66 -4.58 -11.65
N ARG A 73 1.98 -4.55 -11.92
CA ARG A 73 2.58 -4.11 -13.20
C ARG A 73 3.61 -5.13 -13.69
N GLY A 74 3.27 -5.84 -14.76
CA GLY A 74 4.05 -6.96 -15.28
C GLY A 74 4.41 -7.99 -14.21
N ALA A 75 5.72 -8.19 -14.04
CA ALA A 75 6.32 -9.12 -13.08
C ALA A 75 6.59 -8.50 -11.69
N HIS A 76 6.03 -7.32 -11.40
CA HIS A 76 6.28 -6.61 -10.15
C HIS A 76 5.01 -5.99 -9.56
N LEU A 77 5.11 -5.64 -8.28
CA LEU A 77 4.14 -4.82 -7.56
C LEU A 77 4.72 -3.42 -7.40
N HIS A 78 3.97 -2.42 -7.83
CA HIS A 78 4.23 -1.02 -7.48
C HIS A 78 3.41 -0.69 -6.24
N ILE A 79 4.08 -0.24 -5.19
CA ILE A 79 3.48 0.01 -3.90
C ILE A 79 3.60 1.49 -3.63
N ARG A 80 2.47 2.14 -3.34
CA ARG A 80 2.41 3.50 -2.83
C ARG A 80 1.87 3.44 -1.41
N ALA A 81 2.66 3.90 -0.45
CA ALA A 81 2.26 3.86 0.95
C ALA A 81 2.45 5.22 1.60
N GLY A 82 1.50 5.59 2.47
CA GLY A 82 1.44 6.93 3.04
C GLY A 82 0.10 7.18 3.69
N GLY A 83 -0.50 8.35 3.46
CA GLY A 83 -1.83 8.65 3.97
C GLY A 83 -2.23 10.12 3.96
N GLU A 84 -3.40 10.38 4.51
CA GLU A 84 -3.95 11.72 4.75
C GLU A 84 -3.43 12.29 6.07
N LEU A 85 -3.22 13.59 6.12
CA LEU A 85 -2.84 14.37 7.30
C LEU A 85 -3.98 15.33 7.64
N THR A 86 -4.82 14.97 8.61
CA THR A 86 -5.94 15.83 9.04
C THR A 86 -5.51 16.97 9.97
N CYS A 87 -4.22 17.04 10.32
CA CYS A 87 -3.62 18.07 11.15
C CYS A 87 -2.23 18.42 10.57
N PRO A 88 -1.70 19.64 10.82
CA PRO A 88 -0.34 19.97 10.46
C PRO A 88 0.67 18.97 11.04
N ALA A 89 1.59 18.51 10.20
CA ALA A 89 2.67 17.62 10.59
C ALA A 89 3.96 18.01 9.85
N PRO A 90 5.15 17.69 10.39
CA PRO A 90 6.40 17.90 9.68
C PRO A 90 6.45 17.02 8.42
N PHE A 91 6.10 17.59 7.28
CA PHE A 91 5.90 16.85 6.02
C PHE A 91 7.14 16.04 5.63
N GLU A 92 8.29 16.70 5.48
CA GLU A 92 9.54 16.04 5.07
C GLU A 92 9.93 14.90 6.00
N ARG A 93 9.99 15.17 7.31
CA ARG A 93 10.33 14.16 8.32
C ARG A 93 9.35 12.98 8.34
N SER A 94 8.07 13.24 8.05
CA SER A 94 7.06 12.18 7.94
C SER A 94 7.30 11.34 6.70
N GLY A 95 7.71 11.96 5.60
CA GLY A 95 8.04 11.30 4.34
C GLY A 95 9.29 10.43 4.45
N GLU A 96 10.32 10.93 5.13
CA GLU A 96 11.53 10.17 5.48
C GLU A 96 11.19 8.93 6.30
N ARG A 97 10.35 9.07 7.34
CA ARG A 97 9.92 7.92 8.16
C ARG A 97 9.18 6.86 7.36
N ILE A 98 8.37 7.26 6.37
CA ILE A 98 7.70 6.31 5.47
C ILE A 98 8.75 5.63 4.59
N PHE A 99 9.67 6.41 4.00
CA PHE A 99 10.75 5.88 3.18
C PHE A 99 11.59 4.86 3.96
N ASP A 100 12.01 5.17 5.18
CA ASP A 100 12.78 4.27 6.06
C ASP A 100 12.07 2.93 6.26
N VAL A 101 10.74 2.95 6.46
CA VAL A 101 9.96 1.71 6.61
C VAL A 101 9.97 0.90 5.32
N LEU A 102 9.76 1.56 4.17
CA LEU A 102 9.66 0.92 2.86
C LEU A 102 11.02 0.41 2.33
N SER A 103 12.11 1.10 2.63
CA SER A 103 13.46 0.79 2.15
C SER A 103 14.24 -0.14 3.08
N ASN A 104 13.75 -0.36 4.31
CA ASN A 104 14.37 -1.28 5.25
C ASN A 104 14.31 -2.73 4.71
N ARG A 105 15.49 -3.35 4.57
CA ARG A 105 15.63 -4.70 4.01
C ARG A 105 15.00 -5.79 4.88
N ASP A 106 15.09 -5.69 6.19
CA ASP A 106 14.52 -6.67 7.11
C ASP A 106 12.98 -6.66 7.04
N ASN A 107 12.40 -5.46 6.91
CA ASN A 107 10.97 -5.30 6.64
C ASN A 107 10.60 -5.97 5.32
N GLN A 108 11.30 -5.65 4.23
CA GLN A 108 11.04 -6.22 2.91
C GLN A 108 11.13 -7.75 2.90
N GLN A 109 12.14 -8.33 3.56
CA GLN A 109 12.30 -9.78 3.68
C GLN A 109 11.18 -10.43 4.50
N ARG A 110 10.81 -9.85 5.65
CA ARG A 110 9.69 -10.33 6.46
C ARG A 110 8.37 -10.25 5.69
N TRP A 111 8.12 -9.15 4.98
CA TRP A 111 6.93 -9.00 4.14
C TRP A 111 6.89 -10.04 3.04
N ALA A 112 8.00 -10.26 2.34
CA ALA A 112 8.12 -11.27 1.31
C ALA A 112 7.81 -12.67 1.86
N GLY A 113 8.40 -13.04 3.01
CA GLY A 113 8.12 -14.33 3.66
C GLY A 113 6.64 -14.51 4.03
N PHE A 114 5.99 -13.47 4.54
CA PHE A 114 4.57 -13.51 4.91
C PHE A 114 3.62 -13.51 3.69
N ALA A 115 3.99 -12.77 2.64
CA ALA A 115 3.17 -12.57 1.45
C ALA A 115 3.44 -13.59 0.34
N ALA A 116 4.45 -14.46 0.48
CA ALA A 116 4.89 -15.48 -0.49
C ALA A 116 3.86 -16.56 -0.85
N ALA A 117 2.65 -16.53 -0.28
CA ALA A 117 1.65 -17.54 -0.59
C ALA A 117 1.16 -17.48 -2.04
N ARG A 118 1.12 -18.70 -2.61
CA ARG A 118 0.75 -19.14 -3.95
C ARG A 118 -0.12 -18.16 -4.75
N HIS A 119 0.49 -17.66 -5.82
CA HIS A 119 -0.11 -16.89 -6.90
C HIS A 119 -1.50 -17.44 -7.31
N PRO A 120 -2.62 -16.71 -7.08
CA PRO A 120 -3.82 -16.97 -7.85
C PRO A 120 -3.51 -16.59 -9.30
N ARG A 121 -3.60 -17.58 -10.18
CA ARG A 121 -3.39 -17.48 -11.62
C ARG A 121 -4.15 -16.28 -12.21
N GLY A 122 -3.39 -15.40 -12.86
CA GLY A 122 -3.79 -14.73 -14.10
C GLY A 122 -4.80 -13.59 -13.96
N HIS A 123 -4.28 -12.36 -13.95
CA HIS A 123 -4.94 -11.28 -14.67
C HIS A 123 -4.06 -10.97 -15.88
N LYS A 124 -4.51 -11.33 -17.09
CA LYS A 124 -3.89 -10.85 -18.33
C LYS A 124 -3.93 -9.32 -18.26
N GLN A 125 -2.78 -8.68 -18.10
CA GLN A 125 -2.64 -7.27 -18.43
C GLN A 125 -2.91 -7.16 -19.93
N LYS A 126 -4.05 -6.59 -20.31
CA LYS A 126 -4.16 -6.01 -21.64
C LYS A 126 -3.12 -4.89 -21.66
N ALA A 127 -2.13 -5.04 -22.53
CA ALA A 127 -1.22 -3.97 -22.87
C ALA A 127 -2.05 -2.72 -23.16
N LEU A 128 -1.84 -1.66 -22.40
CA LEU A 128 -2.25 -0.33 -22.81
C LEU A 128 -1.38 0.00 -24.01
N SER A 129 -1.95 -0.20 -25.19
CA SER A 129 -1.45 0.38 -26.42
C SER A 129 -1.44 1.89 -26.23
N SER A 130 -0.25 2.49 -26.31
CA SER A 130 -0.14 3.91 -26.61
C SER A 130 -0.77 4.14 -27.97
N CYS A 131 -1.66 5.13 -28.06
CA CYS A 131 -1.80 5.89 -29.29
C CYS A 131 -0.70 6.96 -29.33
#